data_AF-A0A7M5XJG9-F1
#
_entry.id   AF-A0A7M5XJG9-F1
#
_cell.length_a   1.000
_cell.length_b   1.000
_cell.length_c   1.000
_cell.angle_alpha   90.00
_cell.angle_beta   90.00
_cell.angle_gamma   90.00
#
_symmetry.space_group_name_H-M   'P 1'
#
loop_
_entity.id
_entity.type
_entity.pdbx_description
1 polymer ?
#
loop_
_entity_poly.entity_id
_entity_poly.type
_entity_poly.pdbx_seq_one_letter_code
_entity_poly.pdbx_strand_id
1 'polypeptide(L)'
;PDFSVSGLPGHLSVDWNGAKQYLVNFLDTVQKSSLAQNMYFIKSRSQIDSIHTVRVRDQAVKCDCPRNNATQGICAHSITLAYHLDLLEQHLVKWAPAPDNTMLEIQPQNAGKKKSERTRKRKSNQERNTEGYQDKRPPKPVIEDNEKFHLVYLNQTRSTICYGCHKQTRPDKRIEPPPHDMVLAIKIHRSFPVRSEPGGPITTRISKKKENVYFHIDKACVRKEFPGKELSNDDLVIDYTVSPPKLSH
;
A
#
# COMPACT_ATOMS: atom_id res chain seq x y z
N PRO A 1 22.78 -3.18 23.71
CA PRO A 1 22.60 -4.65 23.84
C PRO A 1 23.44 -5.37 22.78
N ASP A 2 24.13 -6.45 23.17
CA ASP A 2 25.00 -7.21 22.28
C ASP A 2 24.23 -8.19 21.38
N PHE A 3 24.79 -8.52 20.22
CA PHE A 3 24.13 -9.45 19.29
C PHE A 3 24.08 -10.87 19.83
N SER A 4 25.10 -11.30 20.57
CA SER A 4 25.20 -12.63 21.19
C SER A 4 24.06 -12.94 22.15
N VAL A 5 23.45 -11.92 22.76
CA VAL A 5 22.31 -12.07 23.69
C VAL A 5 20.95 -11.88 23.02
N SER A 6 20.90 -11.60 21.71
CA SER A 6 19.64 -11.31 21.01
C SER A 6 18.85 -12.55 20.60
N GLY A 7 19.48 -13.74 20.57
CA GLY A 7 18.87 -14.96 20.02
C GLY A 7 18.62 -14.93 18.50
N LEU A 8 19.08 -13.88 17.79
CA LEU A 8 18.87 -13.72 16.37
C LEU A 8 19.86 -14.55 15.53
N PRO A 9 19.41 -15.17 14.43
CA PRO A 9 20.29 -15.78 13.44
C PRO A 9 21.33 -14.80 12.88
N GLY A 10 22.54 -15.29 12.60
CA GLY A 10 23.68 -14.47 12.15
C GLY A 10 23.41 -13.56 10.94
N HIS A 11 22.54 -13.98 10.02
CA HIS A 11 22.18 -13.18 8.83
C HIS A 11 21.36 -11.92 9.16
N LEU A 12 20.78 -11.83 10.37
CA LEU A 12 20.06 -10.63 10.87
C LEU A 12 20.97 -9.67 11.64
N SER A 13 22.29 -9.89 11.66
CA SER A 13 23.25 -8.99 12.34
C SER A 13 23.17 -7.54 11.87
N VAL A 14 22.90 -7.32 10.57
CA VAL A 14 22.70 -5.98 9.99
C VAL A 14 21.42 -5.33 10.53
N ASP A 15 20.32 -6.08 10.57
CA ASP A 15 19.04 -5.61 11.10
C ASP A 15 19.12 -5.34 12.61
N TRP A 16 19.87 -6.16 13.35
CA TRP A 16 20.14 -5.94 14.78
C TRP A 16 20.96 -4.67 15.03
N ASN A 17 22.00 -4.41 14.22
CA ASN A 17 22.78 -3.18 14.33
C ASN A 17 21.92 -1.94 14.03
N GLY A 18 21.01 -2.04 13.06
CA GLY A 18 19.98 -1.02 12.84
C GLY A 18 19.01 -0.89 14.02
N ALA A 19 18.61 -2.00 14.64
CA ALA A 19 17.70 -1.99 15.77
C ALA A 19 18.30 -1.33 17.02
N LYS A 20 19.59 -1.61 17.31
CA LYS A 20 20.34 -0.97 18.42
C LYS A 20 20.28 0.55 18.35
N GLN A 21 20.40 1.08 17.14
CA GLN A 21 20.39 2.52 16.91
C GLN A 21 19.06 3.17 17.33
N TYR A 22 17.93 2.51 17.09
CA TYR A 22 16.64 2.97 17.59
C TYR A 22 16.49 2.73 19.10
N LEU A 23 17.01 1.61 19.63
CA LEU A 23 16.96 1.31 21.06
C LEU A 23 17.74 2.33 21.91
N VAL A 24 18.86 2.87 21.41
CA VAL A 24 19.64 3.89 22.12
C VAL A 24 18.84 5.18 22.33
N ASN A 25 18.04 5.59 21.33
CA ASN A 25 17.21 6.80 21.39
C ASN A 25 15.71 6.45 21.34
N PHE A 26 15.30 5.43 22.09
CA PHE A 26 13.98 4.83 21.91
C PHE A 26 12.84 5.84 22.12
N LEU A 27 12.91 6.67 23.16
CA LEU A 27 11.87 7.65 23.47
C LEU A 27 11.71 8.74 22.39
N ASP A 28 12.80 9.09 21.71
CA ASP A 28 12.78 10.15 20.67
C ASP A 28 12.38 9.60 19.29
N THR A 29 12.68 8.31 19.07
CA THR A 29 12.53 7.64 17.77
C THR A 29 11.28 6.79 17.68
N VAL A 30 10.75 6.29 18.80
CA VAL A 30 9.59 5.39 18.87
C VAL A 30 8.48 6.01 19.71
N GLN A 31 7.31 6.20 19.10
CA GLN A 31 6.13 6.72 19.77
C GLN A 31 5.01 5.70 19.75
N LYS A 32 4.43 5.40 20.92
CA LYS A 32 3.22 4.57 21.01
C LYS A 32 2.00 5.39 20.57
N SER A 33 1.12 4.77 19.78
CA SER A 33 -0.14 5.41 19.38
C SER A 33 -1.09 5.54 20.57
N SER A 34 -1.71 6.71 20.73
CA SER A 34 -2.81 6.94 21.67
C SER A 34 -4.14 6.37 21.19
N LEU A 35 -4.28 6.12 19.88
CA LEU A 35 -5.52 5.65 19.25
C LEU A 35 -5.62 4.12 19.17
N ALA A 36 -4.48 3.43 19.12
CA ALA A 36 -4.43 1.97 19.07
C ALA A 36 -3.31 1.45 19.97
N GLN A 37 -3.69 0.70 21.01
CA GLN A 37 -2.76 0.20 22.04
C GLN A 37 -1.65 -0.70 21.49
N ASN A 38 -1.84 -1.23 20.28
CA ASN A 38 -0.95 -2.18 19.63
C ASN A 38 -0.20 -1.59 18.43
N MET A 39 -0.15 -0.27 18.31
CA MET A 39 0.49 0.44 17.20
C MET A 39 1.57 1.40 17.71
N TYR A 40 2.70 1.41 17.02
CA TYR A 40 3.88 2.20 17.31
C TYR A 40 4.38 2.86 16.03
N PHE A 41 4.95 4.05 16.16
CA PHE A 41 5.52 4.83 15.07
C PHE A 41 7.02 4.95 15.29
N ILE A 42 7.82 4.59 14.30
CA ILE A 42 9.28 4.68 14.35
C ILE A 42 9.76 5.66 13.28
N LYS A 43 10.41 6.75 13.69
CA LYS A 43 11.02 7.72 12.77
C LYS A 43 12.17 7.04 12.03
N SER A 44 12.15 7.06 10.70
CA SER A 44 13.23 6.53 9.89
C SER A 44 14.49 7.38 9.98
N ARG A 45 15.66 6.73 9.93
CA ARG A 45 16.96 7.41 9.88
C ARG A 45 17.49 7.63 8.46
N SER A 46 17.02 6.85 7.48
CA SER A 46 17.57 6.84 6.11
C SER A 46 16.86 7.82 5.16
N GLN A 47 15.65 8.25 5.51
CA GLN A 47 14.88 9.23 4.74
C GLN A 47 14.30 10.25 5.71
N ILE A 48 14.70 11.51 5.54
CA ILE A 48 14.15 12.66 6.26
C ILE A 48 12.62 12.63 6.06
N ASP A 49 11.88 12.65 7.16
CA ASP A 49 10.41 12.66 7.24
C ASP A 49 9.64 11.35 6.93
N SER A 50 10.29 10.19 6.83
CA SER A 50 9.55 8.93 6.79
C SER A 50 9.33 8.34 8.19
N ILE A 51 8.09 7.95 8.49
CA ILE A 51 7.70 7.26 9.72
C ILE A 51 7.22 5.86 9.33
N HIS A 52 7.71 4.85 10.03
CA HIS A 52 7.28 3.48 9.87
C HIS A 52 6.26 3.13 10.93
N THR A 53 5.16 2.51 10.49
CA THR A 53 4.14 1.99 11.39
C THR A 53 4.47 0.55 11.75
N VAL A 54 4.61 0.29 13.03
CA VAL A 54 4.83 -1.05 13.58
C VAL A 54 3.61 -1.47 14.38
N ARG A 55 3.06 -2.63 14.04
CA ARG A 55 1.87 -3.20 14.69
C ARG A 55 2.24 -4.48 15.41
N VAL A 56 1.77 -4.61 16.65
CA VAL A 56 1.89 -5.82 17.46
C VAL A 56 0.54 -6.54 17.43
N ARG A 57 0.50 -7.79 16.98
CA ARG A 57 -0.72 -8.61 17.04
C ARG A 57 -0.32 -10.03 17.35
N ASP A 58 -0.99 -10.64 18.32
CA ASP A 58 -0.76 -12.03 18.71
C ASP A 58 0.74 -12.33 18.90
N GLN A 59 1.46 -11.47 19.62
CA GLN A 59 2.91 -11.61 19.88
C GLN A 59 3.81 -11.60 18.62
N ALA A 60 3.26 -11.27 17.45
CA ALA A 60 3.99 -11.02 16.22
C ALA A 60 4.08 -9.51 15.95
N VAL A 61 5.25 -9.06 15.54
CA VAL A 61 5.51 -7.67 15.22
C VAL A 61 5.59 -7.51 13.69
N LYS A 62 4.84 -6.56 13.13
CA LYS A 62 4.85 -6.27 11.70
C LYS A 62 5.12 -4.79 11.45
N CYS A 63 6.13 -4.50 10.67
CA CYS A 63 6.46 -3.16 10.20
C CYS A 63 5.94 -2.97 8.75
N ASP A 64 5.56 -1.75 8.39
CA ASP A 64 5.17 -1.38 7.02
C ASP A 64 6.36 -1.06 6.10
N CYS A 65 7.59 -1.08 6.61
CA CYS A 65 8.76 -0.71 5.82
C CYS A 65 9.02 -1.70 4.66
N PRO A 66 9.59 -1.24 3.53
CA PRO A 66 9.84 -2.08 2.37
C PRO A 66 10.69 -3.31 2.69
N ARG A 67 11.68 -3.14 3.59
CA ARG A 67 12.54 -4.24 4.04
C ARG A 67 11.72 -5.33 4.71
N ASN A 68 10.81 -5.00 5.64
CA ASN A 68 9.97 -5.99 6.31
C ASN A 68 9.12 -6.82 5.34
N ASN A 69 8.62 -6.21 4.26
CA ASN A 69 7.87 -6.94 3.24
C ASN A 69 8.78 -7.82 2.37
N ALA A 70 10.02 -7.39 2.11
CA ALA A 70 11.00 -8.12 1.31
C ALA A 70 11.70 -9.26 2.07
N THR A 71 11.92 -9.10 3.38
CA THR A 71 12.59 -10.06 4.27
C THR A 71 11.59 -10.88 5.11
N GLN A 72 10.40 -11.10 4.57
CA GLN A 72 9.39 -12.02 5.12
C GLN A 72 8.96 -11.71 6.57
N GLY A 73 8.98 -10.43 6.94
CA GLY A 73 8.41 -9.97 8.20
C GLY A 73 9.39 -9.71 9.34
N ILE A 74 10.71 -9.62 9.06
CA ILE A 74 11.70 -9.11 10.03
C ILE A 74 12.51 -7.95 9.46
N CYS A 75 12.59 -6.84 10.19
CA CYS A 75 13.47 -5.73 9.92
C CYS A 75 13.98 -5.10 11.22
N ALA A 76 14.93 -4.17 11.13
CA ALA A 76 15.39 -3.39 12.28
C ALA A 76 14.25 -2.80 13.14
N HIS A 77 13.19 -2.28 12.51
CA HIS A 77 12.04 -1.69 13.22
C HIS A 77 11.23 -2.72 14.01
N SER A 78 10.97 -3.90 13.43
CA SER A 78 10.22 -4.95 14.11
C SER A 78 11.04 -5.56 15.24
N ILE A 79 12.36 -5.73 15.03
CA ILE A 79 13.30 -6.18 16.06
C ILE A 79 13.37 -5.18 17.22
N THR A 80 13.49 -3.87 16.95
CA THR A 80 13.52 -2.83 17.98
C THR A 80 12.30 -2.95 18.90
N LEU A 81 11.11 -3.05 18.32
CA LEU A 81 9.89 -3.09 19.11
C LEU A 81 9.70 -4.44 19.81
N ALA A 82 9.99 -5.55 19.14
CA ALA A 82 9.90 -6.88 19.74
C ALA A 82 10.87 -7.03 20.93
N TYR A 83 12.09 -6.50 20.82
CA TYR A 83 13.05 -6.48 21.92
C TYR A 83 12.58 -5.58 23.08
N HIS A 84 12.09 -4.38 22.78
CA HIS A 84 11.63 -3.44 23.81
C HIS A 84 10.41 -3.95 24.60
N LEU A 85 9.53 -4.72 23.94
CA LEU A 85 8.33 -5.28 24.56
C LEU A 85 8.55 -6.69 25.16
N ASP A 86 9.78 -7.19 25.16
CA ASP A 86 10.11 -8.55 25.61
C ASP A 86 9.33 -9.66 24.85
N LEU A 87 9.11 -9.42 23.56
CA LEU A 87 8.41 -10.30 22.63
C LEU A 87 9.34 -10.89 21.57
N LEU A 88 10.65 -10.64 21.64
CA LEU A 88 11.59 -11.00 20.57
C LEU A 88 11.62 -12.51 20.33
N GLU A 89 11.68 -13.32 21.38
CA GLU A 89 11.69 -14.79 21.26
C GLU A 89 10.40 -15.30 20.60
N GLN A 90 9.23 -14.82 21.07
CA GLN A 90 7.92 -15.21 20.53
C GLN A 90 7.76 -14.75 19.07
N HIS A 91 8.28 -13.57 18.75
CA HIS A 91 8.28 -13.04 17.39
C HIS A 91 9.13 -13.90 16.45
N LEU A 92 10.27 -14.40 16.92
CA LEU A 92 11.16 -15.28 16.15
C LEU A 92 10.60 -16.68 15.98
N VAL A 93 9.95 -17.26 17.00
CA VAL A 93 9.27 -18.56 16.87
C VAL A 93 8.19 -18.53 15.80
N LYS A 94 7.48 -17.40 15.67
CA LYS A 94 6.43 -17.22 14.64
C LYS A 94 7.00 -16.83 13.29
N TRP A 95 8.24 -16.41 13.23
CA TRP A 95 8.91 -16.07 11.99
C TRP A 95 9.49 -17.34 11.37
N ALA A 96 8.83 -17.80 10.30
CA ALA A 96 9.40 -18.81 9.43
C ALA A 96 10.13 -18.10 8.28
N PRO A 97 11.46 -18.23 8.14
CA PRO A 97 12.10 -17.88 6.89
C PRO A 97 11.45 -18.75 5.80
N ALA A 98 10.87 -18.14 4.78
CA ALA A 98 10.39 -18.89 3.63
C ALA A 98 11.58 -19.68 3.08
N PRO A 99 11.38 -20.97 2.75
CA PRO A 99 12.45 -21.79 2.21
C PRO A 99 13.04 -21.06 1.01
N ASP A 100 14.37 -21.05 0.96
CA ASP A 100 15.11 -20.50 -0.15
C ASP A 100 14.54 -21.09 -1.44
N ASN A 101 14.19 -20.25 -2.42
CA ASN A 101 13.49 -20.68 -3.64
C ASN A 101 14.28 -21.74 -4.43
N THR A 102 15.55 -21.93 -4.08
CA THR A 102 16.46 -22.98 -4.56
C THR A 102 16.07 -24.40 -4.12
N MET A 103 15.36 -24.60 -3.01
CA MET A 103 14.94 -25.94 -2.55
C MET A 103 13.63 -26.45 -3.16
N LEU A 104 12.83 -25.58 -3.77
CA LEU A 104 11.56 -25.98 -4.42
C LEU A 104 11.77 -26.71 -5.76
N GLU A 105 12.98 -26.71 -6.30
CA GLU A 105 13.32 -27.39 -7.57
C GLU A 105 13.61 -28.90 -7.41
N ILE A 106 13.79 -29.40 -6.17
CA ILE A 106 14.23 -30.79 -5.92
C ILE A 106 13.05 -31.76 -5.73
N GLN A 107 11.82 -31.27 -5.52
CA GLN A 107 10.66 -32.16 -5.38
C GLN A 107 10.18 -32.72 -6.73
N PRO A 108 10.20 -34.05 -6.94
CA PRO A 108 9.61 -34.62 -8.15
C PRO A 108 8.11 -34.37 -8.15
N GLN A 109 7.63 -33.60 -9.14
CA GLN A 109 6.24 -33.11 -9.28
C GLN A 109 5.15 -34.19 -9.37
N ASN A 110 5.51 -35.48 -9.28
CA ASN A 110 4.65 -36.63 -9.52
C ASN A 110 4.75 -37.76 -8.48
N ALA A 111 5.41 -37.56 -7.34
CA ALA A 111 5.38 -38.56 -6.27
C ALA A 111 3.94 -38.76 -5.76
N GLY A 112 3.41 -39.99 -5.88
CA GLY A 112 2.12 -40.40 -5.31
C GLY A 112 0.88 -40.35 -6.21
N LYS A 113 0.97 -39.93 -7.49
CA LYS A 113 -0.19 -39.96 -8.40
C LYS A 113 -0.48 -41.39 -8.88
N LYS A 114 -1.65 -41.95 -8.53
CA LYS A 114 -2.13 -43.23 -9.08
C LYS A 114 -2.41 -43.10 -10.57
N LYS A 115 -2.07 -44.13 -11.35
CA LYS A 115 -2.10 -44.19 -12.84
C LYS A 115 -3.46 -43.88 -13.51
N SER A 116 -4.54 -43.66 -12.77
CA SER A 116 -5.90 -43.51 -13.32
C SER A 116 -6.72 -42.37 -12.73
N GLU A 117 -6.12 -41.47 -11.93
CA GLU A 117 -6.86 -40.34 -11.38
C GLU A 117 -7.03 -39.24 -12.45
N ARG A 118 -8.17 -39.24 -13.13
CA ARG A 118 -8.52 -38.19 -14.08
C ARG A 118 -8.77 -36.89 -13.32
N THR A 119 -7.78 -36.01 -13.36
CA THR A 119 -7.94 -34.62 -12.95
C THR A 119 -9.04 -33.99 -13.83
N ARG A 120 -10.10 -33.44 -13.22
CA ARG A 120 -11.06 -32.61 -13.96
C ARG A 120 -10.31 -31.42 -14.53
N LYS A 121 -9.94 -31.49 -15.82
CA LYS A 121 -9.48 -30.33 -16.57
C LYS A 121 -10.63 -29.33 -16.57
N ARG A 122 -10.52 -28.24 -15.78
CA ARG A 122 -11.24 -27.01 -16.10
C ARG A 122 -10.93 -26.74 -17.57
N LYS A 123 -11.96 -26.51 -18.40
CA LYS A 123 -11.76 -26.02 -19.78
C LYS A 123 -10.81 -24.83 -19.66
N SER A 124 -9.59 -24.96 -20.16
CA SER A 124 -8.75 -23.78 -20.35
C SER A 124 -9.54 -22.91 -21.31
N ASN A 125 -9.72 -21.64 -20.96
CA ASN A 125 -10.11 -20.68 -21.98
C ASN A 125 -9.10 -20.86 -23.12
N GLN A 126 -9.61 -21.06 -24.34
CA GLN A 126 -8.78 -20.91 -25.53
C GLN A 126 -7.98 -19.62 -25.36
N GLU A 127 -6.68 -19.66 -25.65
CA GLU A 127 -5.87 -18.46 -25.77
C GLU A 127 -6.62 -17.50 -26.68
N ARG A 128 -7.03 -16.37 -26.09
CA ARG A 128 -7.83 -15.38 -26.76
C ARG A 128 -6.94 -14.83 -27.87
N ASN A 129 -7.34 -14.97 -29.14
CA ASN A 129 -6.56 -14.41 -30.25
C ASN A 129 -6.34 -12.91 -29.99
N THR A 130 -5.08 -12.52 -29.78
CA THR A 130 -4.64 -11.14 -29.54
C THR A 130 -4.17 -10.45 -30.82
N GLU A 131 -4.26 -11.09 -31.98
CA GLU A 131 -4.01 -10.45 -33.27
C GLU A 131 -5.04 -9.33 -33.47
N GLY A 132 -4.59 -8.09 -33.32
CA GLY A 132 -5.43 -6.89 -33.34
C GLY A 132 -5.67 -6.23 -31.97
N TYR A 133 -5.22 -6.84 -30.86
CA TYR A 133 -5.23 -6.20 -29.55
C TYR A 133 -4.11 -5.15 -29.47
N GLN A 134 -4.43 -3.95 -29.93
CA GLN A 134 -3.66 -2.76 -29.61
C GLN A 134 -4.00 -2.37 -28.17
N ASP A 135 -3.01 -2.22 -27.29
CA ASP A 135 -3.18 -1.62 -25.95
C ASP A 135 -3.54 -0.14 -26.12
N LYS A 136 -4.78 0.12 -26.54
CA LYS A 136 -5.35 1.46 -26.68
C LYS A 136 -5.79 1.92 -25.30
N ARG A 137 -4.82 2.12 -24.41
CA ARG A 137 -5.10 2.85 -23.17
C ARG A 137 -5.70 4.18 -23.59
N PRO A 138 -6.83 4.59 -23.00
CA PRO A 138 -7.36 5.91 -23.28
C PRO A 138 -6.24 6.94 -23.01
N PRO A 139 -6.11 8.00 -23.83
CA PRO A 139 -5.18 9.07 -23.55
C PRO A 139 -5.33 9.52 -22.11
N LYS A 140 -4.19 9.64 -21.43
CA LYS A 140 -4.16 10.11 -20.05
C LYS A 140 -4.75 11.52 -20.01
N PRO A 141 -5.55 11.85 -18.99
CA PRO A 141 -6.09 13.18 -18.85
C PRO A 141 -4.95 14.20 -18.69
N VAL A 142 -5.06 15.33 -19.39
CA VAL A 142 -4.16 16.47 -19.24
C VAL A 142 -4.80 17.42 -18.21
N ILE A 143 -4.02 17.81 -17.20
CA ILE A 143 -4.40 18.87 -16.26
C ILE A 143 -4.03 20.19 -16.91
N GLU A 144 -4.98 21.11 -17.00
CA GLU A 144 -4.67 22.50 -17.42
C GLU A 144 -3.88 23.20 -16.31
N ASP A 145 -2.94 24.09 -16.67
CA ASP A 145 -2.00 24.71 -15.70
C ASP A 145 -2.68 25.44 -14.53
N ASN A 146 -3.94 25.83 -14.69
CA ASN A 146 -4.72 26.53 -13.67
C ASN A 146 -5.56 25.61 -12.75
N GLU A 147 -5.60 24.30 -13.01
CA GLU A 147 -6.36 23.36 -12.19
C GLU A 147 -5.54 22.86 -11.01
N LYS A 148 -6.08 23.11 -9.81
CA LYS A 148 -5.47 22.72 -8.54
C LYS A 148 -6.13 21.48 -7.96
N PHE A 149 -5.37 20.75 -7.17
CA PHE A 149 -5.90 19.67 -6.35
C PHE A 149 -6.56 20.25 -5.10
N HIS A 150 -7.76 19.79 -4.81
CA HIS A 150 -8.50 20.14 -3.61
C HIS A 150 -8.38 19.03 -2.58
N LEU A 151 -8.05 19.37 -1.34
CA LEU A 151 -8.13 18.42 -0.23
C LEU A 151 -9.57 18.37 0.28
N VAL A 152 -10.21 17.20 0.20
CA VAL A 152 -11.63 17.03 0.53
C VAL A 152 -11.82 15.85 1.49
N TYR A 153 -12.67 16.01 2.50
CA TYR A 153 -13.02 14.92 3.41
C TYR A 153 -13.81 13.83 2.70
N LEU A 154 -13.48 12.57 2.99
CA LEU A 154 -14.18 11.40 2.48
C LEU A 154 -15.67 11.43 2.85
N ASN A 155 -16.07 11.92 4.02
CA ASN A 155 -17.50 11.99 4.39
C ASN A 155 -18.34 12.89 3.44
N GLN A 156 -17.70 13.82 2.72
CA GLN A 156 -18.34 14.73 1.76
C GLN A 156 -18.33 14.19 0.32
N THR A 157 -17.68 13.05 0.08
CA THR A 157 -17.57 12.46 -1.26
C THR A 157 -18.27 11.11 -1.31
N ARG A 158 -18.60 10.66 -2.53
CA ARG A 158 -19.01 9.27 -2.81
C ARG A 158 -17.84 8.44 -3.34
N SER A 159 -16.62 8.94 -3.23
CA SER A 159 -15.43 8.23 -3.70
C SER A 159 -15.27 6.91 -2.95
N THR A 160 -15.06 5.82 -3.69
CA THR A 160 -14.77 4.48 -3.17
C THR A 160 -13.46 3.92 -3.71
N ILE A 161 -12.93 4.49 -4.80
CA ILE A 161 -11.74 4.01 -5.51
C ILE A 161 -10.84 5.21 -5.83
N CYS A 162 -9.55 5.03 -5.62
CA CYS A 162 -8.52 5.97 -6.05
C CYS A 162 -8.21 5.75 -7.53
N TYR A 163 -8.24 6.81 -8.32
CA TYR A 163 -7.99 6.70 -9.77
C TYR A 163 -6.53 6.39 -10.10
N GLY A 164 -5.60 6.79 -9.23
CA GLY A 164 -4.17 6.56 -9.44
C GLY A 164 -3.72 5.12 -9.20
N CYS A 165 -4.17 4.51 -8.09
CA CYS A 165 -3.73 3.18 -7.69
C CYS A 165 -4.81 2.10 -7.78
N HIS A 166 -6.05 2.48 -8.11
CA HIS A 166 -7.23 1.62 -8.17
C HIS A 166 -7.58 0.86 -6.88
N LYS A 167 -6.94 1.20 -5.75
CA LYS A 167 -7.29 0.68 -4.43
C LYS A 167 -8.44 1.47 -3.83
N GLN A 168 -9.07 0.88 -2.81
CA GLN A 168 -10.19 1.49 -2.11
C GLN A 168 -9.76 2.77 -1.37
N THR A 169 -10.58 3.82 -1.47
CA THR A 169 -10.47 5.02 -0.63
C THR A 169 -11.21 4.87 0.70
N ARG A 170 -12.08 3.85 0.79
CA ARG A 170 -12.79 3.44 2.01
C ARG A 170 -12.64 1.95 2.23
N PRO A 171 -11.55 1.51 2.87
CA PRO A 171 -11.41 0.12 3.29
C PRO A 171 -12.64 -0.31 4.08
N ASP A 172 -13.22 -1.45 3.74
CA ASP A 172 -14.43 -1.99 4.39
C ASP A 172 -15.63 -1.03 4.43
N LYS A 173 -15.71 -0.09 3.47
CA LYS A 173 -16.72 0.98 3.41
C LYS A 173 -16.69 1.94 4.61
N ARG A 174 -15.62 1.93 5.40
CA ARG A 174 -15.41 2.83 6.55
C ARG A 174 -14.52 4.01 6.15
N ILE A 175 -14.69 5.11 6.85
CA ILE A 175 -13.77 6.26 6.78
C ILE A 175 -12.78 6.06 7.91
N GLU A 176 -11.50 5.87 7.57
CA GLU A 176 -10.43 5.83 8.55
C GLU A 176 -10.27 7.21 9.20
N PRO A 177 -9.83 7.30 10.47
CA PRO A 177 -9.62 8.57 11.14
C PRO A 177 -8.50 9.40 10.45
N PRO A 178 -8.41 10.71 10.76
CA PRO A 178 -7.33 11.56 10.28
C PRO A 178 -5.95 10.93 10.41
N PRO A 179 -5.07 11.06 9.40
CA PRO A 179 -5.22 11.86 8.17
C PRO A 179 -5.87 11.10 6.99
N HIS A 180 -6.33 9.87 7.19
CA HIS A 180 -6.87 9.00 6.12
C HIS A 180 -8.36 9.24 5.85
N ASP A 181 -8.94 10.25 6.51
CA ASP A 181 -10.32 10.70 6.33
C ASP A 181 -10.46 11.69 5.16
N MET A 182 -9.38 11.97 4.44
CA MET A 182 -9.32 12.93 3.33
C MET A 182 -8.79 12.30 2.05
N VAL A 183 -9.11 12.92 0.91
CA VAL A 183 -8.64 12.57 -0.43
C VAL A 183 -8.30 13.83 -1.21
N LEU A 184 -7.43 13.68 -2.20
CA LEU A 184 -7.20 14.70 -3.21
C LEU A 184 -8.29 14.59 -4.28
N ALA A 185 -8.85 15.72 -4.68
CA ALA A 185 -9.85 15.83 -5.73
C ALA A 185 -9.39 16.83 -6.80
N ILE A 186 -9.60 16.51 -8.06
CA ILE A 186 -9.40 17.46 -9.17
C ILE A 186 -10.53 17.27 -10.17
N LYS A 187 -10.94 18.35 -10.83
CA LYS A 187 -11.95 18.31 -11.88
C LYS A 187 -11.26 18.09 -13.22
N ILE A 188 -11.48 16.95 -13.86
CA ILE A 188 -10.91 16.67 -15.19
C ILE A 188 -11.97 16.12 -16.14
N HIS A 189 -11.70 16.25 -17.45
CA HIS A 189 -12.42 15.51 -18.46
C HIS A 189 -12.04 14.03 -18.40
N ARG A 190 -13.02 13.15 -18.21
CA ARG A 190 -12.79 11.71 -18.09
C ARG A 190 -12.81 11.06 -19.46
N SER A 191 -11.79 10.29 -19.77
CA SER A 191 -11.77 9.40 -20.93
C SER A 191 -12.31 8.02 -20.51
N PHE A 192 -13.24 7.48 -21.30
CA PHE A 192 -13.79 6.16 -21.06
C PHE A 192 -13.93 5.38 -22.37
N PRO A 193 -13.68 4.06 -22.36
CA PRO A 193 -13.85 3.21 -23.51
C PRO A 193 -15.35 3.06 -23.84
N VAL A 194 -15.71 3.23 -25.10
CA VAL A 194 -17.06 3.06 -25.62
C VAL A 194 -17.02 2.11 -26.80
N ARG A 195 -17.99 1.19 -26.82
CA ARG A 195 -18.31 0.40 -28.01
C ARG A 195 -19.55 1.01 -28.65
N SER A 196 -19.43 1.44 -29.89
CA SER A 196 -20.57 1.98 -30.64
C SER A 196 -21.63 0.90 -30.87
N GLU A 197 -21.19 -0.36 -31.00
CA GLU A 197 -22.05 -1.52 -31.23
C GLU A 197 -21.48 -2.76 -30.50
N PRO A 198 -22.31 -3.77 -30.16
CA PRO A 198 -21.84 -5.02 -29.56
C PRO A 198 -20.79 -5.71 -30.43
N GLY A 199 -19.58 -5.94 -29.89
CA GLY A 199 -18.47 -6.56 -30.63
C GLY A 199 -17.68 -5.62 -31.54
N GLY A 200 -18.10 -4.36 -31.68
CA GLY A 200 -17.39 -3.35 -32.45
C GLY A 200 -16.08 -2.86 -31.80
N PRO A 201 -15.28 -2.08 -32.56
CA PRO A 201 -14.02 -1.54 -32.07
C PRO A 201 -14.25 -0.62 -30.87
N ILE A 202 -13.37 -0.73 -29.86
CA ILE A 202 -13.37 0.17 -28.71
C ILE A 202 -12.82 1.51 -29.17
N THR A 203 -13.62 2.56 -28.98
CA THR A 203 -13.22 3.95 -29.18
C THR A 203 -13.16 4.66 -27.83
N THR A 204 -12.39 5.73 -27.72
CA THR A 204 -12.36 6.54 -26.49
C THR A 204 -13.33 7.70 -26.61
N ARG A 205 -14.22 7.84 -25.62
CA ARG A 205 -15.07 9.03 -25.47
C ARG A 205 -14.57 9.87 -24.30
N ILE A 206 -14.59 11.18 -24.48
CA ILE A 206 -14.24 12.16 -23.44
C ILE A 206 -15.53 12.76 -22.89
N SER A 207 -15.63 12.92 -21.57
CA SER A 207 -16.79 13.56 -20.94
C SER A 207 -16.94 15.01 -21.42
N LYS A 208 -18.18 15.48 -21.61
CA LYS A 208 -18.43 16.89 -22.02
C LYS A 208 -18.17 17.89 -20.89
N LYS A 209 -18.29 17.45 -19.63
CA LYS A 209 -18.06 18.26 -18.44
C LYS A 209 -16.91 17.67 -17.64
N LYS A 210 -16.18 18.54 -16.94
CA LYS A 210 -15.19 18.11 -15.97
C LYS A 210 -15.89 17.49 -14.76
N GLU A 211 -15.38 16.37 -14.29
CA GLU A 211 -15.90 15.63 -13.15
C GLU A 211 -14.81 15.49 -12.08
N ASN A 212 -15.23 15.40 -10.81
CA ASN A 212 -14.29 15.15 -9.73
C ASN A 212 -13.69 13.75 -9.85
N VAL A 213 -12.37 13.71 -9.85
CA VAL A 213 -11.57 12.50 -9.81
C VAL A 213 -10.77 12.51 -8.51
N TYR A 214 -10.76 11.38 -7.81
CA TYR A 214 -10.28 11.28 -6.45
C TYR A 214 -9.05 10.39 -6.34
N PHE A 215 -8.10 10.82 -5.51
CA PHE A 215 -6.84 10.12 -5.25
C PHE A 215 -6.60 10.01 -3.74
N HIS A 216 -5.88 8.97 -3.32
CA HIS A 216 -5.27 8.97 -1.99
C HIS A 216 -4.31 10.16 -1.86
N ILE A 217 -4.06 10.59 -0.62
CA ILE A 217 -3.08 11.63 -0.30
C ILE A 217 -1.67 11.03 -0.41
N ASP A 218 -1.30 10.68 -1.64
CA ASP A 218 -0.02 10.08 -2.00
C ASP A 218 0.37 10.60 -3.38
N LYS A 219 1.56 11.22 -3.46
CA LYS A 219 2.10 11.74 -4.72
C LYS A 219 2.20 10.65 -5.79
N ALA A 220 2.42 9.39 -5.40
CA ALA A 220 2.45 8.27 -6.32
C ALA A 220 1.09 7.98 -6.96
N CYS A 221 -0.02 8.24 -6.26
CA CYS A 221 -1.36 8.09 -6.84
C CYS A 221 -1.59 9.12 -7.95
N VAL A 222 -1.21 10.37 -7.71
CA VAL A 222 -1.38 11.43 -8.72
C VAL A 222 -0.42 11.25 -9.90
N ARG A 223 0.86 10.92 -9.65
CA ARG A 223 1.86 10.69 -10.71
C ARG A 223 1.51 9.54 -11.67
N LYS A 224 0.77 8.53 -11.20
CA LYS A 224 0.33 7.42 -12.07
C LYS A 224 -0.64 7.90 -13.14
N GLU A 225 -1.57 8.78 -12.76
CA GLU A 225 -2.55 9.36 -13.67
C GLU A 225 -1.96 10.51 -14.49
N PHE A 226 -1.10 11.32 -13.87
CA PHE A 226 -0.47 12.51 -14.45
C PHE A 226 1.07 12.40 -14.39
N PRO A 227 1.68 11.58 -15.27
CA PRO A 227 3.13 11.42 -15.30
C PRO A 227 3.79 12.75 -15.66
N GLY A 228 4.68 13.25 -14.80
CA GLY A 228 5.39 14.52 -14.99
C GLY A 228 4.85 15.69 -14.16
N LYS A 229 3.66 15.57 -13.54
CA LYS A 229 3.20 16.57 -12.55
C LYS A 229 3.87 16.30 -11.21
N GLU A 230 4.70 17.23 -10.76
CA GLU A 230 5.14 17.28 -9.37
C GLU A 230 4.10 18.02 -8.54
N LEU A 231 3.47 17.31 -7.60
CA LEU A 231 2.62 17.95 -6.60
C LEU A 231 3.48 18.80 -5.68
N SER A 232 3.39 20.12 -5.87
CA SER A 232 3.89 21.13 -4.95
C SER A 232 2.79 21.58 -4.00
N ASN A 233 3.16 22.30 -2.94
CA ASN A 233 2.17 22.89 -2.02
C ASN A 233 1.30 23.95 -2.72
N ASP A 234 1.81 24.60 -3.78
CA ASP A 234 1.08 25.63 -4.53
C ASP A 234 -0.02 25.06 -5.43
N ASP A 235 0.07 23.76 -5.74
CA ASP A 235 -0.95 22.98 -6.46
C ASP A 235 -2.09 22.49 -5.55
N LEU A 236 -1.99 22.71 -4.24
CA LEU A 236 -2.97 22.25 -3.26
C LEU A 236 -3.84 23.40 -2.75
N VAL A 237 -5.15 23.25 -2.88
CA VAL A 237 -6.15 24.10 -2.25
C VAL A 237 -6.79 23.31 -1.12
N ILE A 238 -6.68 23.81 0.11
CA ILE A 238 -7.43 23.27 1.23
C ILE A 238 -8.78 23.97 1.24
N ASP A 239 -9.83 23.27 0.80
CA ASP A 239 -11.19 23.77 0.89
C ASP A 239 -11.67 23.64 2.35
N TYR A 240 -11.49 24.70 3.14
CA TYR A 240 -12.02 24.81 4.50
C TYR A 240 -13.54 25.09 4.53
N THR A 241 -14.25 25.00 3.41
CA THR A 241 -15.61 25.53 3.25
C THR A 241 -16.71 24.69 3.89
N VAL A 242 -16.40 23.70 4.75
CA VAL A 242 -17.44 22.98 5.49
C VAL A 242 -17.03 22.86 6.95
N SER A 243 -17.79 23.54 7.81
CA SER A 243 -17.69 23.45 9.26
C SER A 243 -17.61 21.99 9.72
N PRO A 244 -16.85 21.70 10.79
CA PRO A 244 -16.82 20.37 11.38
C PRO A 244 -18.25 19.92 11.69
N PRO A 245 -18.58 18.63 11.50
CA PRO A 245 -19.89 18.11 11.86
C PRO A 245 -20.15 18.43 13.33
N LYS A 246 -21.28 19.09 13.62
CA LYS A 246 -21.74 19.27 15.00
C LYS A 246 -21.82 17.88 15.62
N LEU A 247 -20.97 17.61 16.60
CA LEU A 247 -21.08 16.44 17.46
C LEU A 247 -22.45 16.53 18.14
N SER A 248 -23.39 15.69 17.73
CA SER A 248 -24.61 15.46 18.49
C SER A 248 -24.23 14.70 19.75
N HIS A 249 -24.44 15.35 20.90
CA HIS A 249 -24.40 14.74 22.22
C HIS A 249 -25.41 13.59 22.35
#